data_AF-A0A7X8QZ35-F1
#
_entry.id   AF-A0A7X8QZ35-F1
#
_cell.length_a   1.000
_cell.length_b   1.000
_cell.length_c   1.000
_cell.angle_alpha   90.00
_cell.angle_beta   90.00
_cell.angle_gamma   90.00
#
_symmetry.space_group_name_H-M   'P 1'
#
loop_
_entity.id
_entity.type
_entity.pdbx_description
1 polymer ?
#
loop_
_entity_poly.entity_id
_entity_poly.type
_entity_poly.pdbx_seq_one_letter_code
_entity_poly.pdbx_strand_id
1 'polypeptide(L)'
;MDIKDLLQYEKMVKFDLPESEREWIIEQANMLEKSFEALSGIDTDKTEPLISPIEVQNPLREDVAHKTFSRDEILANSPEQYDGYFLVPKTIE
;
A
#
# COMPACT_ATOMS: atom_id res chain seq x y z
N MET A 1 18.14 7.96 -4.73
CA MET A 1 16.90 8.77 -4.85
C MET A 1 17.17 10.28 -4.87
N ASP A 2 16.50 11.02 -5.76
CA ASP A 2 16.45 12.50 -5.77
C ASP A 2 15.06 13.07 -5.41
N ILE A 3 14.89 14.39 -5.44
CA ILE A 3 13.61 15.04 -5.10
C ILE A 3 12.48 14.69 -6.08
N LYS A 4 12.80 14.46 -7.35
CA LYS A 4 11.80 14.12 -8.37
C LYS A 4 11.27 12.71 -8.11
N ASP A 5 12.14 11.79 -7.74
CA ASP A 5 11.77 10.44 -7.32
C ASP A 5 10.84 10.48 -6.10
N LEU A 6 11.19 11.28 -5.08
CA LEU A 6 10.37 11.43 -3.88
C LEU A 6 8.95 11.92 -4.21
N LEU A 7 8.83 12.96 -5.04
CA LEU A 7 7.51 13.51 -5.45
C LEU A 7 6.67 12.48 -6.21
N GLN A 8 7.32 11.61 -7.00
CA GLN A 8 6.63 10.51 -7.67
C GLN A 8 6.09 9.51 -6.65
N TYR A 9 6.91 9.09 -5.69
CA TYR A 9 6.49 8.16 -4.64
C TYR A 9 5.38 8.75 -3.76
N GLU A 10 5.50 10.01 -3.34
CA GLU A 10 4.49 10.76 -2.58
C GLU A 10 3.11 10.68 -3.25
N LYS A 11 3.05 10.91 -4.57
CA LYS A 11 1.83 10.79 -5.36
C LYS A 11 1.29 9.37 -5.47
N MET A 12 2.17 8.37 -5.54
CA MET A 12 1.79 6.96 -5.62
C MET A 12 1.15 6.48 -4.31
N VAL A 13 1.69 6.90 -3.17
CA VAL A 13 1.19 6.50 -1.84
C VAL A 13 0.14 7.45 -1.25
N LYS A 14 -0.21 8.53 -1.97
CA LYS A 14 -1.18 9.55 -1.54
C LYS A 14 -0.77 10.26 -0.25
N PHE A 15 0.52 10.52 -0.08
CA PHE A 15 1.02 11.35 1.00
C PHE A 15 1.11 12.81 0.55
N ASP A 16 0.98 13.72 1.51
CA ASP A 16 1.27 15.14 1.36
C ASP A 16 2.36 15.46 2.39
N LEU A 17 3.61 15.44 1.94
CA LEU A 17 4.79 15.54 2.79
C LEU A 17 5.20 17.01 2.96
N PRO A 18 5.42 17.49 4.19
CA PRO A 18 5.95 18.82 4.43
C PRO A 18 7.29 19.01 3.73
N GLU A 19 7.50 20.18 3.11
CA GLU A 19 8.74 20.48 2.40
C GLU A 19 9.97 20.36 3.32
N SER A 20 9.82 20.72 4.60
CA SER A 20 10.87 20.61 5.62
C SER A 20 11.33 19.18 5.91
N GLU A 21 10.53 18.16 5.58
CA GLU A 21 10.84 16.76 5.84
C GLU A 21 11.44 16.04 4.63
N ARG A 22 11.29 16.61 3.42
CA ARG A 22 11.67 15.96 2.17
C ARG A 22 13.18 15.66 2.09
N GLU A 23 14.02 16.60 2.51
CA GLU A 23 15.47 16.40 2.51
C GLU A 23 15.89 15.25 3.44
N TRP A 24 15.30 15.20 4.63
CA TRP A 24 15.55 14.13 5.58
C TRP A 24 15.10 12.77 5.03
N ILE A 25 13.92 12.69 4.42
CA ILE A 25 13.41 11.45 3.81
C ILE A 25 14.33 10.97 2.69
N ILE A 26 14.82 11.86 1.83
CA ILE A 26 15.77 11.53 0.76
C ILE A 26 17.06 10.96 1.36
N GLU A 27 17.59 11.56 2.42
CA GLU A 27 18.77 11.05 3.11
C GLU A 27 18.54 9.64 3.67
N GLN A 28 17.42 9.42 4.37
CA GLN A 28 17.09 8.10 4.94
C GLN A 28 16.86 7.04 3.85
N ALA A 29 16.17 7.40 2.76
CA ALA A 29 15.93 6.50 1.64
C ALA A 29 17.26 6.08 0.98
N ASN A 30 18.18 7.03 0.74
CA ASN A 30 19.50 6.74 0.19
C ASN A 30 20.34 5.87 1.13
N MET A 31 20.21 6.04 2.46
CA MET A 31 20.88 5.17 3.44
C MET A 31 20.33 3.74 3.39
N LEU A 32 19.00 3.60 3.29
CA LEU A 32 18.34 2.30 3.17
C LEU A 32 18.72 1.58 1.86
N GLU A 33 18.73 2.29 0.72
CA GLU A 33 19.17 1.76 -0.58
C GLU A 33 20.59 1.20 -0.49
N LYS A 34 21.52 1.94 0.12
CA LYS A 34 22.90 1.46 0.37
C LYS A 34 22.94 0.22 1.25
N SER A 35 22.06 0.11 2.26
CA SER A 35 22.03 -1.09 3.11
C SER A 35 21.65 -2.36 2.32
N PHE A 36 20.87 -2.24 1.26
CA PHE A 36 20.45 -3.35 0.41
C PHE A 36 21.47 -3.73 -0.67
N GLU A 37 22.47 -2.88 -0.96
CA GLU A 37 23.53 -3.20 -1.95
C GLU A 37 24.27 -4.51 -1.62
N ALA A 38 24.38 -4.87 -0.33
CA ALA A 38 24.98 -6.12 0.09
C ALA A 38 24.24 -7.36 -0.45
N LEU A 39 22.94 -7.25 -0.71
CA LEU A 39 22.12 -8.34 -1.26
C LEU A 39 22.42 -8.60 -2.74
N SER A 40 22.85 -7.58 -3.49
CA SER A 40 23.17 -7.70 -4.93
C SER A 40 24.37 -8.60 -5.21
N GLY A 41 25.21 -8.89 -4.20
CA GLY A 41 26.35 -9.80 -4.31
C GLY A 41 26.00 -11.28 -4.11
N ILE A 42 24.73 -11.61 -3.82
CA ILE A 42 24.27 -12.97 -3.55
C ILE A 42 23.68 -13.56 -4.84
N ASP A 43 24.25 -14.66 -5.33
CA ASP A 43 23.72 -15.40 -6.47
C ASP A 43 22.43 -16.14 -6.08
N THR A 44 21.32 -15.76 -6.71
CA THR A 44 19.99 -16.37 -6.54
C THR A 44 19.44 -16.99 -7.82
N ASP A 45 20.24 -17.12 -8.89
CA ASP A 45 19.77 -17.56 -10.23
C ASP A 45 19.12 -18.96 -10.23
N LYS A 46 19.46 -19.79 -9.24
CA LYS A 46 18.97 -21.18 -9.10
C LYS A 46 17.94 -21.36 -7.99
N THR A 47 17.48 -20.28 -7.37
CA THR A 47 16.55 -20.33 -6.24
C THR A 47 15.27 -19.59 -6.60
N GLU A 48 14.14 -20.29 -6.49
CA GLU A 48 12.82 -19.67 -6.68
C GLU A 48 12.49 -18.71 -5.52
N PRO A 49 11.82 -17.58 -5.78
CA PRO A 49 11.35 -16.68 -4.73
C PRO A 49 10.40 -17.40 -3.75
N LEU A 50 10.60 -17.17 -2.46
CA LEU A 50 9.67 -17.64 -1.44
C LEU A 50 8.39 -16.79 -1.44
N ILE A 51 7.29 -17.35 -1.97
CA ILE A 51 5.99 -16.65 -2.04
C ILE A 51 5.26 -16.65 -0.68
N SER A 52 5.28 -17.79 0.00
CA SER A 52 4.64 -17.97 1.32
C SER A 52 5.50 -18.93 2.13
N PRO A 53 5.72 -18.68 3.43
CA PRO A 53 6.45 -19.60 4.31
C PRO A 53 5.62 -20.86 4.65
N ILE A 54 4.33 -20.88 4.32
CA ILE A 54 3.43 -22.03 4.50
C ILE A 54 2.94 -22.52 3.15
N GLU A 55 2.70 -23.82 3.05
CA GLU A 55 2.04 -24.42 1.89
C GLU A 55 0.59 -23.93 1.81
N VAL A 56 0.31 -23.08 0.82
CA VAL A 56 -1.04 -22.60 0.54
C VAL A 56 -1.63 -23.49 -0.57
N GLN A 57 -2.55 -24.37 -0.21
CA GLN A 57 -3.47 -24.95 -1.18
C GLN A 57 -4.56 -23.93 -1.43
N ASN A 58 -4.79 -23.52 -2.69
CA ASN A 58 -5.82 -22.53 -3.05
C ASN A 58 -7.22 -23.02 -2.64
N PRO A 59 -7.75 -22.64 -1.47
CA PRO A 59 -9.04 -23.13 -1.03
C PRO A 59 -10.09 -22.29 -1.76
N LEU A 60 -10.87 -22.93 -2.61
CA LEU A 60 -11.97 -22.25 -3.25
C LEU A 60 -13.10 -22.05 -2.23
N ARG A 61 -13.71 -20.86 -2.27
CA ARG A 61 -14.94 -20.57 -1.55
C ARG A 61 -16.11 -21.07 -2.39
N GLU A 62 -17.08 -21.72 -1.76
CA GLU A 62 -18.36 -22.08 -2.39
C GLU A 62 -19.07 -20.85 -2.96
N ASP A 63 -19.71 -20.99 -4.12
CA ASP A 63 -20.47 -19.90 -4.76
C ASP A 63 -21.86 -19.73 -4.13
N VAL A 64 -21.87 -19.34 -2.86
CA VAL A 64 -23.07 -19.09 -2.06
C VAL A 64 -23.06 -17.63 -1.59
N ALA A 65 -24.19 -16.95 -1.76
CA ALA A 65 -24.35 -15.57 -1.32
C ALA A 65 -24.53 -15.49 0.21
N HIS A 66 -23.81 -14.56 0.85
CA HIS A 66 -23.93 -14.28 2.28
C HIS A 66 -24.24 -12.80 2.50
N LYS A 67 -25.26 -12.50 3.32
CA LYS A 67 -25.55 -11.15 3.79
C LYS A 67 -25.28 -11.08 5.30
N THR A 68 -24.03 -10.78 5.64
CA THR A 68 -23.55 -10.80 7.04
C THR A 68 -23.82 -9.50 7.78
N PHE A 69 -23.92 -8.37 7.06
CA PHE A 69 -24.05 -7.04 7.66
C PHE A 69 -25.22 -6.27 7.04
N SER A 70 -25.85 -5.45 7.88
CA SER A 70 -26.79 -4.41 7.47
C SER A 70 -26.04 -3.20 6.90
N ARG A 71 -26.75 -2.34 6.16
CA ARG A 71 -26.19 -1.10 5.62
C ARG A 71 -25.69 -0.18 6.74
N ASP A 72 -26.41 -0.14 7.86
CA ASP A 72 -26.08 0.72 8.98
C ASP A 72 -24.81 0.25 9.69
N GLU A 73 -24.59 -1.06 9.81
CA GLU A 73 -23.34 -1.64 10.33
C GLU A 73 -22.14 -1.32 9.43
N ILE A 74 -22.32 -1.36 8.10
CA ILE A 74 -21.26 -1.02 7.13
C ILE A 74 -20.85 0.44 7.25
N LEU A 75 -21.81 1.34 7.47
CA LEU A 75 -21.57 2.78 7.51
C LEU A 75 -21.18 3.31 8.89
N ALA A 76 -21.23 2.48 9.94
CA ALA A 76 -21.02 2.90 11.33
C ALA A 76 -19.68 3.62 11.59
N ASN A 77 -18.65 3.33 10.78
CA ASN A 77 -17.32 3.96 10.88
C ASN A 77 -17.03 4.94 9.74
N SER A 78 -18.02 5.28 8.91
CA SER A 78 -17.82 6.24 7.84
C SER A 78 -17.53 7.63 8.43
N PRO A 79 -16.49 8.34 7.97
CA PRO A 79 -16.25 9.73 8.39
C PRO A 79 -17.44 10.64 8.10
N GLU A 80 -18.04 10.49 6.92
CA GLU A 80 -19.24 11.22 6.51
C GLU A 80 -20.18 10.29 5.73
N GLN A 81 -21.48 10.47 5.88
CA GLN A 81 -22.49 9.68 5.18
C GLN A 81 -23.67 10.54 4.75
N TYR A 82 -24.28 10.20 3.63
CA TYR A 82 -25.48 10.87 3.13
C TYR A 82 -26.39 9.83 2.47
N ASP A 83 -27.66 9.77 2.91
CA ASP A 83 -28.70 8.86 2.36
C ASP A 83 -28.27 7.38 2.23
N GLY A 84 -27.48 6.89 3.18
CA GLY A 84 -26.98 5.51 3.16
C GLY A 84 -25.80 5.27 2.21
N TYR A 85 -25.07 6.32 1.83
CA TYR A 85 -23.84 6.27 1.05
C TYR A 85 -22.66 6.89 1.82
N PHE A 86 -21.44 6.44 1.50
CA PHE A 86 -20.22 7.14 1.89
C PHE A 86 -20.17 8.50 1.18
N LEU A 87 -20.07 9.58 1.94
CA LEU A 87 -19.90 10.91 1.38
C LEU A 87 -18.40 11.20 1.23
N VAL A 88 -17.96 11.46 0.00
CA VAL A 88 -16.57 11.78 -0.33
C VAL A 88 -16.52 13.00 -1.25
N PRO A 89 -15.40 13.73 -1.29
CA PRO A 89 -15.20 14.80 -2.26
C PRO A 89 -15.41 14.28 -3.69
N LYS A 90 -16.12 15.05 -4.51
CA LYS A 90 -16.35 14.70 -5.91
C LYS A 90 -15.01 14.59 -6.63
N THR A 91 -14.72 13.42 -7.20
CA THR A 91 -13.60 13.25 -8.13
C THR A 91 -13.94 13.99 -9.42
N ILE A 92 -13.17 15.02 -9.75
CA ILE A 92 -13.23 15.74 -11.02
C ILE A 92 -11.91 15.40 -11.74
N GLU A 93 -12.00 14.96 -12.99
CA GLU A 93 -10.84 14.83 -13.90
C GLU A 93 -10.52 16.16 -14.58
#